data_AF-A0A9W9K292-F1
#
_entry.id   AF-A0A9W9K292-F1
#
_cell.length_a   1.000
_cell.length_b   1.000
_cell.length_c   1.000
_cell.angle_alpha   90.00
_cell.angle_beta   90.00
_cell.angle_gamma   90.00
#
_symmetry.space_group_name_H-M   'P 1'
#
loop_
_entity.id
_entity.type
_entity.pdbx_description
1 polymer ?
#
loop_
_entity_poly.entity_id
_entity_poly.type
_entity_poly.pdbx_seq_one_letter_code
_entity_poly.pdbx_strand_id
1 'polypeptide(L)'
;MCHCSVCRYTHGAPCSFHTPLPVGVEPEFIAPSRLDKLTCYGEPGSKSGLYFCSTCGCHIGGYYGQWTVSTAIFDANRDDNILLFNAHMLPDSSPDGGIAAIFSTVDGRQLQIDDLDGKALPSPVLPRELQSTNEQLRAQCHCGGVSFTIARPSAAFLASPESKGVVSGANVIAWMFVALDHISPAPSKDGFLIGTAKAYQSSDDVTRVFCGTCGATVFYHCKERPHIIDVAMGILRAPEGAMAENWSVWRAGRPAWPENGMRYHAGFSQALIEGMKQWGKERGHPQDFVIP
;
A
#
# COMPACT_ATOMS: atom_id res chain seq x y z
N MET A 1 -4.92 3.22 12.19
CA MET A 1 -4.68 3.05 10.74
C MET A 1 -5.25 4.25 10.01
N CYS A 2 -4.49 4.96 9.17
CA CYS A 2 -5.02 6.13 8.44
C CYS A 2 -5.35 5.78 6.99
N HIS A 3 -6.60 6.01 6.61
CA HIS A 3 -7.13 5.70 5.29
C HIS A 3 -7.15 6.91 4.35
N CYS A 4 -6.69 8.09 4.77
CA CYS A 4 -6.75 9.27 3.93
C CYS A 4 -5.98 9.09 2.61
N SER A 5 -6.42 9.79 1.57
CA SER A 5 -5.82 9.69 0.24
C SER A 5 -4.33 10.03 0.25
N VAL A 6 -3.90 11.01 1.05
CA VAL A 6 -2.48 11.36 1.26
C VAL A 6 -1.69 10.15 1.77
N CYS A 7 -2.18 9.48 2.81
CA CYS A 7 -1.52 8.29 3.37
C CYS A 7 -1.47 7.16 2.34
N ARG A 8 -2.58 6.84 1.67
CA ARG A 8 -2.59 5.77 0.65
C ARG A 8 -1.60 6.05 -0.47
N TYR A 9 -1.66 7.25 -1.06
CA TYR A 9 -0.85 7.65 -2.20
C TYR A 9 0.63 7.84 -1.86
N THR A 10 0.97 8.12 -0.60
CA THR A 10 2.37 8.29 -0.17
C THR A 10 3.03 6.97 0.21
N HIS A 11 2.27 5.98 0.68
CA HIS A 11 2.81 4.67 1.04
C HIS A 11 2.70 3.66 -0.10
N GLY A 12 1.74 3.85 -1.02
CA GLY A 12 1.34 2.84 -1.99
C GLY A 12 0.54 1.68 -1.36
N ALA A 13 0.08 1.86 -0.12
CA ALA A 13 -0.65 0.87 0.64
C ALA A 13 -2.14 1.28 0.79
N PRO A 14 -3.05 0.33 1.04
CA PRO A 14 -4.47 0.62 1.24
C PRO A 14 -4.75 1.54 2.44
N CYS A 15 -3.86 1.58 3.42
CA CYS A 15 -3.84 2.55 4.51
C CYS A 15 -2.42 2.64 5.09
N SER A 16 -2.15 3.65 5.93
CA SER A 16 -0.89 3.75 6.67
C SER A 16 -1.02 3.22 8.11
N PHE A 17 0.10 2.69 8.59
CA PHE A 17 0.22 2.05 9.90
C PHE A 17 1.31 2.76 10.69
N HIS A 18 0.92 3.79 11.43
CA HIS A 18 1.81 4.58 12.27
C HIS A 18 1.34 4.55 13.72
N THR A 19 2.30 4.57 14.62
CA THR A 19 2.07 4.78 16.05
C THR A 19 2.85 6.01 16.53
N PRO A 20 2.24 6.93 17.30
CA PRO A 20 2.96 8.05 17.88
C PRO A 20 3.94 7.55 18.96
N LEU A 21 5.16 8.09 18.95
CA LEU A 21 6.08 7.96 20.08
C LEU A 21 5.67 8.94 21.19
N PRO A 22 6.02 8.70 22.46
CA PRO A 22 5.77 9.68 23.52
C PRO A 22 6.36 11.06 23.17
N VAL A 23 5.71 12.13 23.66
CA VAL A 23 6.15 13.50 23.39
C VAL A 23 7.61 13.69 23.83
N GLY A 24 8.44 14.25 22.97
CA GLY A 24 9.87 14.47 23.21
C GLY A 24 10.76 13.24 22.97
N VAL A 25 10.19 12.08 22.63
CA VAL A 25 10.95 10.89 22.24
C VAL A 25 11.22 10.94 20.74
N GLU A 26 12.48 10.77 20.35
CA GLU A 26 12.93 10.70 18.96
C GLU A 26 13.55 9.32 18.67
N PRO A 27 13.45 8.80 17.43
CA PRO A 27 14.14 7.57 17.04
C PRO A 27 15.66 7.71 17.11
N GLU A 28 16.31 6.81 17.83
CA GLU A 28 17.76 6.64 17.80
C GLU A 28 18.13 5.58 16.75
N PHE A 29 18.93 5.99 15.76
CA PHE A 29 19.31 5.11 14.66
C PHE A 29 20.49 4.23 15.04
N ILE A 30 20.33 2.91 14.90
CA ILE A 30 21.39 1.94 15.12
C ILE A 30 22.23 1.81 13.85
N ALA A 31 23.54 2.03 13.96
CA ALA A 31 24.47 1.91 12.84
C ALA A 31 24.35 0.52 12.15
N PRO A 32 24.41 0.46 10.81
CA PRO A 32 24.76 1.55 9.89
C PRO A 32 23.61 2.49 9.51
N SER A 33 22.40 2.30 10.04
CA SER A 33 21.28 3.20 9.82
C SER A 33 21.56 4.57 10.45
N ARG A 34 21.09 5.62 9.80
CA ARG A 34 21.31 7.03 10.19
C ARG A 34 20.33 7.94 9.46
N LEU A 35 19.99 9.08 10.07
CA LEU A 35 18.96 9.99 9.56
C LEU A 35 19.26 10.54 8.16
N ASP A 36 20.52 10.81 7.83
CA ASP A 36 20.97 11.30 6.51
C ASP A 36 20.92 10.22 5.41
N LYS A 37 20.61 8.96 5.75
CA LYS A 37 20.30 7.88 4.78
C LYS A 37 18.79 7.77 4.50
N LEU A 38 17.99 8.63 5.13
CA LEU A 38 16.57 8.74 4.85
C LEU A 38 16.31 9.94 3.94
N THR A 39 15.27 9.81 3.12
CA THR A 39 14.67 10.92 2.39
C THR A 39 13.49 11.43 3.21
N CYS A 40 13.48 12.74 3.47
CA CYS A 40 12.33 13.43 4.05
C CYS A 40 11.42 13.92 2.92
N TYR A 41 10.18 13.46 2.91
CA TYR A 41 9.09 13.99 2.11
C TYR A 41 8.28 14.98 2.96
N GLY A 42 8.62 16.26 2.81
CA GLY A 42 8.07 17.38 3.55
C GLY A 42 8.53 18.70 2.95
N GLU A 43 8.35 19.80 3.68
CA GLU A 43 8.84 21.11 3.24
C GLU A 43 10.38 21.10 3.18
N PRO A 44 11.00 21.58 2.08
CA PRO A 44 12.46 21.64 1.98
C PRO A 44 13.09 22.40 3.15
N GLY A 45 14.08 21.78 3.81
CA GLY A 45 14.76 22.36 4.96
C GLY A 45 14.00 22.21 6.29
N SER A 46 12.77 21.67 6.28
CA SER A 46 12.02 21.34 7.50
C SER A 46 12.37 19.94 8.00
N LYS A 47 12.33 19.77 9.33
CA LYS A 47 12.31 18.44 9.96
C LYS A 47 10.91 17.80 9.89
N SER A 48 9.88 18.56 9.55
CA SER A 48 8.52 18.06 9.46
C SER A 48 8.28 17.37 8.13
N GLY A 49 7.87 16.11 8.16
CA GLY A 49 7.67 15.29 6.97
C GLY A 49 7.72 13.80 7.26
N LEU A 50 7.48 13.01 6.21
CA LEU A 50 7.58 11.56 6.23
C LEU A 50 8.99 11.14 5.83
N TYR A 51 9.56 10.18 6.54
CA TYR A 51 10.91 9.68 6.35
C TYR A 51 10.87 8.24 5.85
N PHE A 52 11.58 7.99 4.75
CA PHE A 52 11.77 6.65 4.20
C PHE A 52 13.23 6.42 3.81
N CYS A 53 13.68 5.17 3.81
CA CYS A 53 15.04 4.81 3.42
C CYS A 53 15.30 5.18 1.96
N SER A 54 16.34 5.98 1.71
CA SER A 54 16.68 6.43 0.35
C SER A 54 17.14 5.30 -0.58
N THR A 55 17.46 4.13 -0.02
CA THR A 55 17.95 2.95 -0.75
C THR A 55 16.81 2.01 -1.13
N CYS A 56 16.02 1.56 -0.16
CA CYS A 56 15.01 0.52 -0.38
C CYS A 56 13.56 1.03 -0.32
N GLY A 57 13.33 2.31 -0.01
CA GLY A 57 11.99 2.88 0.10
C GLY A 57 11.22 2.52 1.37
N CYS A 58 11.84 1.80 2.31
CA CYS A 58 11.20 1.43 3.58
C CYS A 58 10.78 2.67 4.38
N HIS A 59 9.48 2.81 4.65
CA HIS A 59 8.93 3.90 5.46
C HIS A 59 9.29 3.72 6.93
N ILE A 60 9.95 4.71 7.52
CA ILE A 60 10.41 4.70 8.91
C ILE A 60 9.39 5.38 9.82
N GLY A 61 8.79 6.48 9.37
CA GLY A 61 7.86 7.26 10.17
C GLY A 61 7.74 8.70 9.68
N GLY A 62 7.23 9.58 10.51
CA GLY A 62 7.15 11.01 10.22
C GLY A 62 7.21 11.86 11.47
N TYR A 63 7.62 13.12 11.29
CA TYR A 63 7.63 14.12 12.35
C TYR A 63 6.68 15.27 12.00
N TYR A 64 5.76 15.57 12.91
CA TYR A 64 4.80 16.69 12.79
C TYR A 64 4.61 17.38 14.15
N GLY A 65 5.71 17.78 14.78
CA GLY A 65 5.74 18.22 16.18
C GLY A 65 5.87 17.07 17.19
N GLN A 66 5.51 15.86 16.78
CA GLN A 66 5.72 14.60 17.48
C GLN A 66 6.13 13.53 16.47
N TRP A 67 7.01 12.61 16.87
CA TRP A 67 7.36 11.47 16.03
C TRP A 67 6.23 10.46 15.99
N THR A 68 5.95 10.00 14.80
CA THR A 68 5.17 8.80 14.54
C THR A 68 6.08 7.82 13.80
N VAL A 69 6.05 6.55 14.17
CA VAL A 69 6.90 5.52 13.56
C VAL A 69 6.04 4.50 12.85
N SER A 70 6.53 4.00 11.72
CA SER A 70 5.86 2.94 10.98
C SER A 70 5.90 1.68 11.82
N THR A 71 4.75 1.06 12.05
CA THR A 71 4.72 -0.16 12.85
C THR A 71 5.38 -1.35 12.13
N ALA A 72 5.61 -1.22 10.82
CA ALA A 72 6.23 -2.27 9.99
C ALA A 72 7.74 -2.44 10.22
N ILE A 73 8.41 -1.49 10.90
CA ILE A 73 9.87 -1.56 11.13
C ILE A 73 10.25 -2.30 12.41
N PHE A 74 9.26 -2.65 13.25
CA PHE A 74 9.50 -3.45 14.44
C PHE A 74 9.69 -4.91 14.06
N ASP A 75 10.62 -5.60 14.71
CA ASP A 75 10.82 -7.03 14.53
C ASP A 75 9.57 -7.81 14.99
N ALA A 76 9.17 -8.80 14.20
CA ALA A 76 8.19 -9.79 14.64
C ALA A 76 8.68 -10.47 15.92
N ASN A 77 7.78 -10.69 16.90
CA ASN A 77 8.03 -11.38 18.16
C ASN A 77 8.92 -10.66 19.21
N ARG A 78 9.10 -9.33 19.15
CA ARG A 78 9.93 -8.61 20.15
C ARG A 78 9.21 -8.08 21.40
N ASP A 79 7.89 -8.14 21.50
CA ASP A 79 7.12 -8.06 22.75
C ASP A 79 5.61 -8.06 22.40
N ASP A 80 4.82 -8.95 23.00
CA ASP A 80 3.46 -9.28 22.53
C ASP A 80 2.39 -8.17 22.72
N ASN A 81 2.72 -6.95 23.17
CA ASN A 81 1.71 -5.97 23.58
C ASN A 81 2.06 -4.48 23.36
N ILE A 82 3.10 -4.13 22.60
CA ILE A 82 3.46 -2.70 22.43
C ILE A 82 2.60 -1.95 21.40
N LEU A 83 1.93 -2.66 20.49
CA LEU A 83 1.12 -2.07 19.43
C LEU A 83 -0.35 -2.44 19.62
N LEU A 84 -1.19 -1.42 19.74
CA LEU A 84 -2.64 -1.57 19.84
C LEU A 84 -3.30 -0.96 18.60
N PHE A 85 -3.99 -1.79 17.82
CA PHE A 85 -4.92 -1.30 16.82
C PHE A 85 -6.18 -0.80 17.52
N ASN A 86 -6.40 0.51 17.51
CA ASN A 86 -7.51 1.14 18.22
C ASN A 86 -8.50 1.89 17.32
N ALA A 87 -8.10 2.29 16.11
CA ALA A 87 -8.93 3.12 15.25
C ALA A 87 -8.68 2.96 13.74
N HIS A 88 -9.75 3.12 12.97
CA HIS A 88 -9.72 3.55 11.58
C HIS A 88 -9.83 5.08 11.54
N MET A 89 -8.79 5.75 11.07
CA MET A 89 -8.78 7.19 10.88
C MET A 89 -9.16 7.54 9.44
N LEU A 90 -10.11 8.46 9.28
CA LEU A 90 -10.62 8.96 8.00
C LEU A 90 -11.08 7.85 7.01
N PRO A 91 -11.85 6.83 7.46
CA PRO A 91 -12.28 5.73 6.59
C PRO A 91 -13.06 6.19 5.35
N ASP A 92 -13.83 7.26 5.47
CA ASP A 92 -14.67 7.82 4.39
C ASP A 92 -13.86 8.57 3.32
N SER A 93 -12.53 8.66 3.48
CA SER A 93 -11.63 9.13 2.41
C SER A 93 -11.54 8.17 1.21
N SER A 94 -12.21 7.02 1.28
CA SER A 94 -12.42 6.09 0.17
C SER A 94 -13.92 5.85 -0.01
N PRO A 95 -14.49 6.08 -1.21
CA PRO A 95 -15.93 5.87 -1.44
C PRO A 95 -16.44 4.45 -1.13
N ASP A 96 -15.58 3.43 -1.29
CA ASP A 96 -15.86 2.03 -0.95
C ASP A 96 -15.52 1.64 0.50
N GLY A 97 -15.06 2.60 1.31
CA GLY A 97 -14.59 2.40 2.69
C GLY A 97 -13.23 1.72 2.83
N GLY A 98 -12.60 1.29 1.71
CA GLY A 98 -11.28 0.65 1.72
C GLY A 98 -11.19 -0.52 2.71
N ILE A 99 -10.07 -0.63 3.42
CA ILE A 99 -9.88 -1.68 4.46
C ILE A 99 -10.82 -1.49 5.66
N ALA A 100 -11.30 -0.28 5.96
CA ALA A 100 -12.22 -0.08 7.08
C ALA A 100 -13.56 -0.79 6.88
N ALA A 101 -13.96 -1.05 5.63
CA ALA A 101 -15.15 -1.82 5.30
C ALA A 101 -14.95 -3.34 5.46
N ILE A 102 -13.73 -3.81 5.70
CA ILE A 102 -13.37 -5.24 5.70
C ILE A 102 -13.46 -5.83 7.10
N PHE A 103 -12.99 -5.11 8.11
CA PHE A 103 -13.09 -5.52 9.52
C PHE A 103 -13.20 -4.28 10.40
N SER A 104 -13.81 -4.43 11.56
CA SER A 104 -13.97 -3.35 12.53
C SER A 104 -13.54 -3.74 13.95
N THR A 105 -13.04 -4.97 14.12
CA THR A 105 -12.63 -5.53 15.41
C THR A 105 -11.26 -6.19 15.29
N VAL A 106 -10.39 -5.96 16.27
CA VAL A 106 -9.08 -6.62 16.39
C VAL A 106 -8.92 -7.09 17.84
N ASP A 107 -8.55 -8.36 18.07
CA ASP A 107 -8.44 -8.96 19.41
C ASP A 107 -9.70 -8.77 20.28
N GLY A 108 -10.87 -8.89 19.67
CA GLY A 108 -12.17 -8.67 20.34
C GLY A 108 -12.46 -7.21 20.71
N ARG A 109 -11.59 -6.25 20.35
CA ARG A 109 -11.79 -4.82 20.59
C ARG A 109 -12.36 -4.15 19.35
N GLN A 110 -13.45 -3.41 19.54
CA GLN A 110 -14.02 -2.55 18.51
C GLN A 110 -13.06 -1.40 18.20
N LEU A 111 -12.70 -1.25 16.94
CA LEU A 111 -11.94 -0.11 16.45
C LEU A 111 -12.83 1.13 16.39
N GLN A 112 -12.31 2.24 16.90
CA GLN A 112 -12.95 3.55 16.82
C GLN A 112 -12.88 4.08 15.37
N ILE A 113 -13.83 4.95 15.03
CA ILE A 113 -13.75 5.77 13.82
C ILE A 113 -13.31 7.16 14.26
N ASP A 114 -12.23 7.65 13.66
CA ASP A 114 -11.69 8.99 13.93
C ASP A 114 -11.58 9.79 12.63
N ASP A 115 -12.50 10.74 12.46
CA ASP A 115 -12.55 11.61 11.28
C ASP A 115 -11.79 12.93 11.45
N LEU A 116 -10.97 13.05 12.51
CA LEU A 116 -10.19 14.26 12.82
C LEU A 116 -11.04 15.54 12.75
N ASP A 117 -12.18 15.53 13.46
CA ASP A 117 -13.17 16.62 13.51
C ASP A 117 -13.65 17.11 12.14
N GLY A 118 -13.83 16.20 11.18
CA GLY A 118 -14.39 16.52 9.85
C GLY A 118 -13.39 17.15 8.88
N LYS A 119 -12.09 17.12 9.20
CA LYS A 119 -11.02 17.51 8.26
C LYS A 119 -10.67 16.36 7.31
N ALA A 120 -11.66 15.84 6.60
CA ALA A 120 -11.38 15.05 5.40
C ALA A 120 -10.58 15.95 4.45
N LEU A 121 -9.29 15.66 4.28
CA LEU A 121 -8.47 16.38 3.31
C LEU A 121 -9.09 16.10 1.93
N PRO A 122 -9.57 17.13 1.21
CA PRO A 122 -10.14 16.91 -0.10
C PRO A 122 -9.08 16.23 -0.97
N SER A 123 -9.45 15.08 -1.57
CA SER A 123 -8.61 14.50 -2.61
C SER A 123 -8.47 15.55 -3.71
N PRO A 124 -7.26 15.84 -4.21
CA PRO A 124 -7.08 16.80 -5.28
C PRO A 124 -7.99 16.42 -6.46
N VAL A 125 -8.88 17.34 -6.87
CA VAL A 125 -9.70 17.13 -8.06
C VAL A 125 -8.76 17.19 -9.27
N LEU A 126 -8.49 16.02 -9.86
CA LEU A 126 -7.65 15.93 -11.04
C LEU A 126 -8.40 16.48 -12.26
N PRO A 127 -7.71 17.18 -13.19
CA PRO A 127 -8.28 17.54 -14.49
C PRO A 127 -8.89 16.32 -15.17
N ARG A 128 -9.96 16.50 -15.97
CA ARG A 128 -10.72 15.38 -16.56
C ARG A 128 -9.86 14.43 -17.41
N GLU A 129 -8.90 14.98 -18.16
CA GLU A 129 -7.93 14.22 -18.99
C GLU A 129 -6.99 13.32 -18.15
N LEU A 130 -6.93 13.61 -16.86
CA LEU A 130 -6.08 13.00 -15.86
C LEU A 130 -6.90 12.10 -14.90
N GLN A 131 -8.20 11.91 -15.16
CA GLN A 131 -9.07 11.00 -14.41
C GLN A 131 -9.09 9.62 -15.05
N SER A 132 -9.37 8.60 -14.24
CA SER A 132 -9.60 7.24 -14.74
C SER A 132 -10.88 7.20 -15.57
N THR A 133 -10.87 6.42 -16.65
CA THR A 133 -12.03 6.13 -17.49
C THR A 133 -12.45 4.67 -17.29
N ASN A 134 -13.44 4.18 -18.04
CA ASN A 134 -13.77 2.76 -18.05
C ASN A 134 -12.69 1.89 -18.74
N GLU A 135 -11.85 2.50 -19.60
CA GLU A 135 -10.85 1.83 -20.41
C GLU A 135 -9.43 1.98 -19.86
N GLN A 136 -9.18 3.03 -19.07
CA GLN A 136 -7.87 3.30 -18.47
C GLN A 136 -7.99 3.67 -16.98
N LEU A 137 -7.26 2.94 -16.14
CA LEU A 137 -7.11 3.24 -14.72
C LEU A 137 -5.83 4.02 -14.51
N ARG A 138 -5.93 5.20 -13.89
CA ARG A 138 -4.72 5.95 -13.52
C ARG A 138 -4.13 5.41 -12.23
N ALA A 139 -2.80 5.29 -12.22
CA ALA A 139 -1.99 5.08 -11.04
C ALA A 139 -1.05 6.28 -10.85
N GLN A 140 -1.00 6.84 -9.64
CA GLN A 140 -0.14 7.97 -9.33
C GLN A 140 0.26 7.97 -7.85
N CYS A 141 1.55 8.19 -7.57
CA CYS A 141 2.01 8.47 -6.20
C CYS A 141 1.57 9.86 -5.72
N HIS A 142 1.67 10.15 -4.42
CA HIS A 142 1.19 11.43 -3.88
C HIS A 142 1.82 12.67 -4.56
N CYS A 143 3.13 12.66 -4.77
CA CYS A 143 3.84 13.80 -5.36
C CYS A 143 3.69 13.94 -6.90
N GLY A 144 3.08 12.96 -7.58
CA GLY A 144 2.98 12.95 -9.05
C GLY A 144 4.28 12.60 -9.80
N GLY A 145 5.41 12.43 -9.10
CA GLY A 145 6.70 12.05 -9.71
C GLY A 145 6.68 10.67 -10.39
N VAL A 146 5.77 9.80 -9.97
CA VAL A 146 5.38 8.57 -10.66
C VAL A 146 3.90 8.65 -11.00
N SER A 147 3.57 8.57 -12.28
CA SER A 147 2.20 8.56 -12.82
C SER A 147 2.16 7.75 -14.11
N PHE A 148 1.19 6.86 -14.25
CA PHE A 148 0.96 6.03 -15.44
C PHE A 148 -0.50 5.60 -15.53
N THR A 149 -0.90 5.03 -16.66
CA THR A 149 -2.21 4.43 -16.87
C THR A 149 -2.11 2.94 -17.10
N ILE A 150 -3.19 2.22 -16.75
CA ILE A 150 -3.33 0.79 -16.89
C ILE A 150 -4.56 0.53 -17.77
N ALA A 151 -4.37 -0.13 -18.90
CA ALA A 151 -5.47 -0.53 -19.77
C ALA A 151 -6.18 -1.78 -19.24
N ARG A 152 -7.41 -2.03 -19.71
CA ARG A 152 -8.15 -3.26 -19.41
C ARG A 152 -7.39 -4.50 -19.92
N PRO A 153 -7.31 -5.57 -19.11
CA PRO A 153 -6.66 -6.80 -19.54
C PRO A 153 -7.38 -7.43 -20.73
N SER A 154 -6.62 -8.04 -21.64
CA SER A 154 -7.20 -8.87 -22.71
C SER A 154 -7.88 -10.12 -22.14
N ALA A 155 -8.88 -10.65 -22.85
CA ALA A 155 -9.53 -11.91 -22.49
C ALA A 155 -8.53 -13.08 -22.41
N ALA A 156 -7.50 -13.07 -23.26
CA ALA A 156 -6.43 -14.06 -23.24
C ALA A 156 -5.59 -13.98 -21.94
N PHE A 157 -5.25 -12.77 -21.47
CA PHE A 157 -4.56 -12.61 -20.20
C PHE A 157 -5.42 -13.09 -19.02
N LEU A 158 -6.71 -12.76 -18.99
CA LEU A 158 -7.63 -13.22 -17.93
C LEU A 158 -7.79 -14.75 -17.89
N ALA A 159 -7.66 -15.43 -19.03
CA ALA A 159 -7.70 -16.90 -19.10
C ALA A 159 -6.36 -17.56 -18.73
N SER A 160 -5.28 -16.78 -18.67
CA SER A 160 -3.92 -17.29 -18.46
C SER A 160 -3.64 -17.65 -16.99
N PRO A 161 -2.79 -18.65 -16.70
CA PRO A 161 -2.31 -18.91 -15.34
C PRO A 161 -1.61 -17.70 -14.69
N GLU A 162 -0.97 -16.85 -15.50
CA GLU A 162 -0.22 -15.67 -15.06
C GLU A 162 -1.11 -14.57 -14.45
N SER A 163 -2.42 -14.55 -14.76
CA SER A 163 -3.40 -13.69 -14.09
C SER A 163 -3.66 -14.08 -12.63
N LYS A 164 -3.23 -15.28 -12.21
CA LYS A 164 -3.50 -15.87 -10.90
C LYS A 164 -2.25 -15.73 -10.03
N GLY A 165 -2.14 -14.60 -9.33
CA GLY A 165 -0.98 -14.30 -8.50
C GLY A 165 -1.31 -13.67 -7.14
N VAL A 166 -0.31 -13.63 -6.27
CA VAL A 166 -0.34 -13.06 -4.90
C VAL A 166 1.01 -12.43 -4.57
N VAL A 167 1.06 -11.45 -3.64
CA VAL A 167 1.84 -11.48 -2.38
C VAL A 167 1.72 -10.16 -1.59
N SER A 168 1.38 -10.14 -0.28
CA SER A 168 1.42 -8.95 0.60
C SER A 168 2.70 -8.84 1.47
N GLY A 169 3.20 -7.62 1.75
CA GLY A 169 4.00 -7.17 2.92
C GLY A 169 4.41 -5.68 2.79
N ALA A 170 4.43 -4.81 3.82
CA ALA A 170 4.40 -5.00 5.28
C ALA A 170 3.30 -4.17 5.99
N ASN A 171 2.81 -4.72 7.11
CA ASN A 171 1.47 -4.61 7.72
C ASN A 171 0.36 -5.14 6.80
N VAL A 172 0.00 -4.43 5.73
CA VAL A 172 -0.82 -4.94 4.60
C VAL A 172 -0.46 -4.12 3.37
N ILE A 173 -0.14 -4.80 2.27
CA ILE A 173 -0.15 -4.20 0.94
C ILE A 173 -1.08 -5.02 0.05
N ALA A 174 -1.74 -4.34 -0.87
CA ALA A 174 -2.56 -4.96 -1.88
C ALA A 174 -1.91 -4.71 -3.25
N TRP A 175 -1.87 -5.75 -4.08
CA TRP A 175 -1.29 -5.68 -5.41
C TRP A 175 -2.31 -6.06 -6.45
N MET A 176 -2.27 -5.33 -7.56
CA MET A 176 -2.96 -5.68 -8.78
C MET A 176 -1.94 -6.23 -9.78
N PHE A 177 -2.23 -7.39 -10.36
CA PHE A 177 -1.37 -8.09 -11.30
C PHE A 177 -1.61 -7.54 -12.70
N VAL A 178 -0.61 -6.89 -13.29
CA VAL A 178 -0.76 -6.18 -14.56
C VAL A 178 0.27 -6.67 -15.56
N ALA A 179 -0.16 -7.01 -16.76
CA ALA A 179 0.75 -7.31 -17.85
C ALA A 179 1.54 -6.04 -18.24
N LEU A 180 2.85 -6.17 -18.44
CA LEU A 180 3.75 -5.03 -18.69
C LEU A 180 3.33 -4.16 -19.89
N ASP A 181 2.72 -4.77 -20.91
CA ASP A 181 2.24 -4.11 -22.12
C ASP A 181 0.92 -3.33 -21.93
N HIS A 182 0.28 -3.44 -20.75
CA HIS A 182 -0.91 -2.67 -20.40
C HIS A 182 -0.60 -1.38 -19.63
N ILE A 183 0.68 -1.11 -19.36
CA ILE A 183 1.13 0.08 -18.63
C ILE A 183 1.66 1.14 -19.60
N SER A 184 1.16 2.36 -19.47
CA SER A 184 1.61 3.51 -20.27
C SER A 184 1.98 4.72 -19.39
N PRO A 185 3.19 5.31 -19.54
CA PRO A 185 4.26 4.86 -20.43
C PRO A 185 4.82 3.50 -20.00
N ALA A 186 5.38 2.76 -20.95
CA ALA A 186 6.00 1.47 -20.65
C ALA A 186 7.13 1.66 -19.60
N PRO A 187 7.16 0.85 -18.53
CA PRO A 187 8.27 0.87 -17.58
C PRO A 187 9.62 0.61 -18.28
N SER A 188 10.71 1.17 -17.76
CA SER A 188 12.04 0.88 -18.30
C SER A 188 12.35 -0.62 -18.24
N LYS A 189 13.04 -1.14 -19.26
CA LYS A 189 13.48 -2.55 -19.28
C LYS A 189 14.40 -2.86 -18.09
N ASP A 190 15.22 -1.89 -17.71
CA ASP A 190 16.12 -1.98 -16.58
C ASP A 190 15.44 -1.39 -15.34
N GLY A 191 14.95 -2.24 -14.45
CA GLY A 191 14.42 -1.85 -13.15
C GLY A 191 12.98 -1.34 -13.11
N PHE A 192 12.23 -1.40 -14.22
CA PHE A 192 10.80 -1.06 -14.27
C PHE A 192 10.48 0.38 -13.81
N LEU A 193 11.33 1.33 -14.17
CA LEU A 193 11.25 2.71 -13.70
C LEU A 193 10.29 3.54 -14.56
N ILE A 194 9.53 4.42 -13.89
CA ILE A 194 8.73 5.49 -14.50
C ILE A 194 8.95 6.77 -13.68
N GLY A 195 9.25 7.89 -14.34
CA GLY A 195 9.41 9.18 -13.68
C GLY A 195 10.51 9.18 -12.61
N THR A 196 10.18 9.56 -11.38
CA THR A 196 11.13 9.62 -10.24
C THR A 196 11.35 8.28 -9.53
N ALA A 197 10.86 7.18 -10.10
CA ALA A 197 10.99 5.86 -9.52
C ALA A 197 12.46 5.45 -9.30
N LYS A 198 12.70 4.69 -8.23
CA LYS A 198 13.94 3.99 -7.92
C LYS A 198 13.65 2.50 -7.75
N ALA A 199 14.58 1.66 -8.18
CA ALA A 199 14.52 0.22 -8.00
C ALA A 199 15.45 -0.24 -6.88
N TYR A 200 14.99 -1.24 -6.14
CA TYR A 200 15.76 -1.96 -5.13
C TYR A 200 15.62 -3.46 -5.38
N GLN A 201 16.74 -4.11 -5.67
CA GLN A 201 16.77 -5.56 -5.83
C GLN A 201 16.86 -6.19 -4.44
N SER A 202 15.72 -6.68 -3.93
CA SER A 202 15.65 -7.23 -2.56
C SER A 202 16.17 -8.67 -2.48
N SER A 203 16.22 -9.37 -3.61
CA SER A 203 16.87 -10.67 -3.80
C SER A 203 17.20 -10.84 -5.28
N ASP A 204 17.95 -11.87 -5.65
CA ASP A 204 18.35 -12.13 -7.04
C ASP A 204 17.16 -12.11 -8.01
N ASP A 205 15.99 -12.58 -7.57
CA ASP A 205 14.79 -12.73 -8.40
C ASP A 205 13.71 -11.67 -8.18
N VAL A 206 13.89 -10.77 -7.22
CA VAL A 206 12.86 -9.78 -6.83
C VAL A 206 13.37 -8.36 -6.97
N THR A 207 12.64 -7.56 -7.75
CA THR A 207 12.81 -6.11 -7.86
C THR A 207 11.62 -5.39 -7.25
N ARG A 208 11.89 -4.41 -6.38
CA ARG A 208 10.88 -3.53 -5.77
C ARG A 208 11.11 -2.12 -6.28
N VAL A 209 10.04 -1.42 -6.64
CA VAL A 209 10.12 -0.07 -7.19
C VAL A 209 9.29 0.88 -6.33
N PHE A 210 9.88 2.02 -5.99
CA PHE A 210 9.26 3.06 -5.19
C PHE A 210 9.53 4.45 -5.77
N CYS A 211 8.68 5.43 -5.48
CA CYS A 211 8.92 6.82 -5.86
C CYS A 211 10.09 7.40 -5.06
N GLY A 212 11.15 7.85 -5.73
CA GLY A 212 12.33 8.43 -5.08
C GLY A 212 12.09 9.78 -4.40
N THR A 213 10.92 10.41 -4.63
CA THR A 213 10.53 11.70 -4.04
C THR A 213 9.69 11.53 -2.78
N CYS A 214 8.58 10.78 -2.86
CA CYS A 214 7.65 10.64 -1.72
C CYS A 214 7.67 9.25 -1.06
N GLY A 215 8.47 8.30 -1.57
CA GLY A 215 8.61 6.97 -0.98
C GLY A 215 7.47 6.00 -1.31
N ALA A 216 6.49 6.39 -2.11
CA ALA A 216 5.35 5.51 -2.43
C ALA A 216 5.82 4.22 -3.07
N THR A 217 5.36 3.08 -2.56
CA THR A 217 5.53 1.79 -3.22
C THR A 217 4.78 1.82 -4.56
N VAL A 218 5.45 1.42 -5.64
CA VAL A 218 4.91 1.48 -6.99
C VAL A 218 4.75 0.08 -7.56
N PHE A 219 5.86 -0.65 -7.71
CA PHE A 219 5.88 -1.96 -8.34
C PHE A 219 6.58 -3.02 -7.49
N TYR A 220 6.15 -4.26 -7.66
CA TYR A 220 6.90 -5.45 -7.34
C TYR A 220 7.00 -6.32 -8.61
N HIS A 221 8.18 -6.89 -8.85
CA HIS A 221 8.40 -7.81 -9.96
C HIS A 221 9.23 -9.00 -9.49
N CYS A 222 8.79 -10.21 -9.84
CA CYS A 222 9.55 -11.45 -9.64
C CYS A 222 9.84 -12.13 -10.98
N LYS A 223 11.05 -12.68 -11.17
CA LYS A 223 11.44 -13.35 -12.43
C LYS A 223 10.58 -14.55 -12.80
N GLU A 224 9.88 -15.17 -11.85
CA GLU A 224 8.94 -16.27 -12.08
C GLU A 224 7.74 -15.85 -12.96
N ARG A 225 7.42 -14.55 -13.01
CA ARG A 225 6.33 -13.98 -13.80
C ARG A 225 6.86 -12.82 -14.65
N PRO A 226 7.73 -13.09 -15.64
CA PRO A 226 8.53 -12.07 -16.31
C PRO A 226 7.72 -11.05 -17.13
N HIS A 227 6.45 -11.37 -17.44
CA HIS A 227 5.55 -10.50 -18.19
C HIS A 227 4.56 -9.74 -17.30
N ILE A 228 4.58 -10.00 -15.98
CA ILE A 228 3.64 -9.43 -15.01
C ILE A 228 4.39 -8.55 -14.03
N ILE A 229 3.81 -7.39 -13.77
CA ILE A 229 4.26 -6.51 -12.71
C ILE A 229 3.11 -6.27 -11.74
N ASP A 230 3.43 -6.31 -10.46
CA ASP A 230 2.48 -6.12 -9.38
C ASP A 230 2.42 -4.63 -9.09
N VAL A 231 1.26 -4.01 -9.32
CA VAL A 231 1.03 -2.57 -9.09
C VAL A 231 0.41 -2.36 -7.72
N ALA A 232 1.00 -1.49 -6.92
CA ALA A 232 0.53 -1.22 -5.57
C ALA A 232 -0.85 -0.55 -5.61
N MET A 233 -1.88 -1.14 -4.99
CA MET A 233 -3.24 -0.63 -5.12
C MET A 233 -3.43 0.74 -4.45
N GLY A 234 -2.61 1.05 -3.44
CA GLY A 234 -2.66 2.32 -2.75
C GLY A 234 -2.34 3.53 -3.63
N ILE A 235 -1.77 3.36 -4.85
CA ILE A 235 -1.57 4.45 -5.81
C ILE A 235 -2.63 4.51 -6.92
N LEU A 236 -3.63 3.64 -6.94
CA LEU A 236 -4.69 3.66 -7.95
C LEU A 236 -5.65 4.84 -7.71
N ARG A 237 -6.22 5.38 -8.79
CA ARG A 237 -7.22 6.45 -8.78
C ARG A 237 -8.55 5.95 -9.32
N ALA A 238 -9.01 4.81 -8.80
CA ALA A 238 -10.30 4.27 -9.16
C ALA A 238 -11.42 5.14 -8.55
N PRO A 239 -12.41 5.59 -9.33
CA PRO A 239 -13.48 6.47 -8.84
C PRO A 239 -14.37 5.78 -7.81
N GLU A 240 -14.51 4.45 -7.87
CA GLU A 240 -15.26 3.66 -6.90
C GLU A 240 -14.55 3.50 -5.54
N GLY A 241 -13.24 3.74 -5.47
CA GLY A 241 -12.48 3.72 -4.23
C GLY A 241 -11.23 2.84 -4.24
N ALA A 242 -10.62 2.70 -3.06
CA ALA A 242 -9.31 2.10 -2.84
C ALA A 242 -9.25 0.61 -3.15
N MET A 243 -10.37 -0.10 -3.09
CA MET A 243 -10.48 -1.51 -3.44
C MET A 243 -10.61 -1.72 -4.96
N ALA A 244 -10.92 -0.67 -5.74
CA ALA A 244 -10.94 -0.67 -7.20
C ALA A 244 -11.71 -1.87 -7.81
N GLU A 245 -12.89 -2.18 -7.28
CA GLU A 245 -13.64 -3.40 -7.60
C GLU A 245 -14.13 -3.46 -9.06
N ASN A 246 -14.21 -2.32 -9.76
CA ASN A 246 -14.52 -2.34 -11.20
C ASN A 246 -13.29 -2.74 -12.04
N TRP A 247 -12.10 -2.77 -11.45
CA TRP A 247 -10.82 -3.00 -12.11
C TRP A 247 -10.09 -4.25 -11.63
N SER A 248 -10.52 -4.81 -10.51
CA SER A 248 -9.82 -5.92 -9.85
C SER A 248 -10.79 -6.97 -9.35
N VAL A 249 -10.34 -8.22 -9.41
CA VAL A 249 -10.97 -9.35 -8.74
C VAL A 249 -10.06 -9.72 -7.58
N TRP A 250 -10.61 -9.78 -6.37
CA TRP A 250 -9.83 -10.02 -5.17
C TRP A 250 -9.77 -11.50 -4.83
N ARG A 251 -8.60 -11.97 -4.39
CA ARG A 251 -8.48 -13.27 -3.73
C ARG A 251 -8.81 -13.14 -2.25
N ALA A 252 -10.08 -13.25 -1.93
CA ALA A 252 -10.61 -12.91 -0.62
C ALA A 252 -10.29 -13.94 0.48
N GLY A 253 -10.16 -15.22 0.11
CA GLY A 253 -10.09 -16.32 1.07
C GLY A 253 -8.69 -16.68 1.55
N ARG A 254 -7.67 -16.18 0.86
CA ARG A 254 -6.27 -16.54 1.09
C ARG A 254 -5.34 -15.35 0.88
N PRO A 255 -5.18 -14.47 1.87
CA PRO A 255 -4.06 -13.52 1.87
C PRO A 255 -2.72 -14.25 1.74
N ALA A 256 -1.72 -13.58 1.19
CA ALA A 256 -0.40 -14.19 1.02
C ALA A 256 0.39 -14.21 2.33
N TRP A 257 1.16 -15.27 2.54
CA TRP A 257 2.05 -15.45 3.70
C TRP A 257 1.38 -15.10 5.03
N PRO A 258 0.16 -15.62 5.32
CA PRO A 258 -0.56 -15.29 6.54
C PRO A 258 0.27 -15.59 7.80
N GLU A 259 1.10 -16.63 7.78
CA GLU A 259 2.03 -16.99 8.85
C GLU A 259 3.02 -15.87 9.20
N ASN A 260 3.48 -15.09 8.21
CA ASN A 260 4.34 -13.94 8.49
C ASN A 260 3.55 -12.86 9.22
N GLY A 261 2.37 -12.51 8.71
CA GLY A 261 1.47 -11.55 9.38
C GLY A 261 1.15 -11.97 10.82
N MET A 262 0.85 -13.25 11.04
CA MET A 262 0.54 -13.80 12.37
C MET A 262 1.69 -13.60 13.36
N ARG A 263 2.95 -13.72 12.91
CA ARG A 263 4.13 -13.47 13.74
C ARG A 263 4.31 -11.99 14.11
N TYR A 264 3.83 -11.08 13.26
CA TYR A 264 3.89 -9.64 13.56
C TYR A 264 2.75 -9.22 14.48
N HIS A 265 1.52 -9.63 14.15
CA HIS A 265 0.34 -9.33 14.95
C HIS A 265 -0.80 -10.30 14.60
N ALA A 266 -1.01 -11.31 15.44
CA ALA A 266 -2.00 -12.36 15.21
C ALA A 266 -3.43 -11.82 15.12
N GLY A 267 -3.85 -10.97 16.07
CA GLY A 267 -5.21 -10.41 16.10
C GLY A 267 -5.60 -9.67 14.83
N PHE A 268 -4.78 -8.70 14.44
CA PHE A 268 -4.91 -7.96 13.19
C PHE A 268 -4.94 -8.88 11.97
N SER A 269 -4.04 -9.86 11.90
CA SER A 269 -3.96 -10.78 10.77
C SER A 269 -5.20 -11.66 10.66
N GLN A 270 -5.73 -12.15 11.79
CA GLN A 270 -6.98 -12.91 11.84
C GLN A 270 -8.17 -12.04 11.40
N ALA A 271 -8.31 -10.84 11.97
CA ALA A 271 -9.35 -9.89 11.62
C ALA A 271 -9.34 -9.55 10.12
N LEU A 272 -8.16 -9.32 9.53
CA LEU A 272 -8.03 -9.09 8.10
C LEU A 272 -8.41 -10.33 7.28
N ILE A 273 -7.92 -11.52 7.63
CA ILE A 273 -8.20 -12.75 6.87
C ILE A 273 -9.69 -13.08 6.89
N GLU A 274 -10.32 -13.01 8.05
CA GLU A 274 -11.75 -13.29 8.24
C GLU A 274 -12.61 -12.20 7.61
N GLY A 275 -12.24 -10.94 7.81
CA GLY A 275 -12.89 -9.81 7.17
C GLY A 275 -12.83 -9.89 5.65
N MET A 276 -11.66 -10.18 5.07
CA MET A 276 -11.50 -10.35 3.62
C MET A 276 -12.36 -11.49 3.10
N LYS A 277 -12.40 -12.63 3.79
CA LYS A 277 -13.24 -13.79 3.43
C LYS A 277 -14.71 -13.41 3.35
N GLN A 278 -15.20 -12.71 4.37
CA GLN A 278 -16.60 -12.29 4.47
C GLN A 278 -16.92 -11.21 3.43
N TRP A 279 -16.15 -10.11 3.42
CA TRP A 279 -16.28 -9.01 2.46
C TRP A 279 -16.27 -9.52 1.03
N GLY A 280 -15.34 -10.42 0.70
CA GLY A 280 -15.25 -10.98 -0.64
C GLY A 280 -16.46 -11.84 -1.00
N LYS A 281 -16.95 -12.67 -0.08
CA LYS A 281 -18.16 -13.47 -0.31
C LYS A 281 -19.38 -12.57 -0.57
N GLU A 282 -19.53 -11.50 0.19
CA GLU A 282 -20.65 -10.54 0.05
C GLU A 282 -20.59 -9.77 -1.27
N ARG A 283 -19.40 -9.54 -1.82
CA ARG A 283 -19.17 -8.79 -3.06
C ARG A 283 -18.88 -9.67 -4.29
N GLY A 284 -18.99 -11.00 -4.16
CA GLY A 284 -18.82 -11.93 -5.28
C GLY A 284 -17.36 -12.21 -5.67
N HIS A 285 -16.40 -11.88 -4.81
CA HIS A 285 -14.99 -12.21 -5.02
C HIS A 285 -14.69 -13.68 -4.68
N PRO A 286 -13.82 -14.35 -5.44
CA PRO A 286 -13.45 -15.73 -5.18
C PRO A 286 -12.61 -15.90 -3.91
N GLN A 287 -12.77 -17.04 -3.24
CA GLN A 287 -11.96 -17.39 -2.05
C GLN A 287 -10.51 -17.72 -2.41
N ASP A 288 -10.30 -18.45 -3.51
CA ASP A 288 -8.99 -18.66 -4.11
C ASP A 288 -9.14 -18.51 -5.63
N PHE A 289 -8.05 -18.12 -6.31
CA PHE A 289 -8.01 -18.21 -7.75
C PHE A 289 -7.79 -19.67 -8.09
N VAL A 290 -8.84 -20.39 -8.50
CA VAL A 290 -8.71 -21.80 -8.88
C VAL A 290 -7.73 -21.89 -10.05
N ILE A 291 -6.54 -22.44 -9.80
CA ILE A 291 -5.59 -22.85 -10.82
C ILE A 291 -5.97 -24.31 -11.14
N PRO A 292 -6.53 -24.60 -12.33
CA PRO A 292 -6.72 -25.97 -12.77
C PRO A 292 -5.40 -26.72 -12.84
#